data_AF-A0A1Q8I448-F1
#
_entry.id   AF-A0A1Q8I448-F1
#
_cell.length_a   1.000
_cell.length_b   1.000
_cell.length_c   1.000
_cell.angle_alpha   90.00
_cell.angle_beta   90.00
_cell.angle_gamma   90.00
#
_symmetry.space_group_name_H-M   'P 1'
#
loop_
_entity.id
_entity.type
_entity.pdbx_description
1 polymer ?
#
loop_
_entity_poly.entity_id
_entity_poly.type
_entity_poly.pdbx_seq_one_letter_code
_entity_poly.pdbx_strand_id
1 'polypeptide(L)'
;MVVDWALAEIRNMFYEEKAEKRALERQQFEADVVEKVRAGMSYTATAKALGVSPSTVSKIAKKHGIKSTRNTTDVARIVERRRTALSLQTSGMSVAEVGEAMGVSARSAEKLLGDGRFYASPRDYPERLRLAERQFREQLASDGKVSERQKRQARRDTAVLAYLRKEQPQN
;
A
#
# COMPACT_ATOMS: atom_id res chain seq x y z
N MET A 1 -52.58 -28.53 18.73
CA MET A 1 -52.72 -27.08 19.02
C MET A 1 -51.83 -26.59 20.17
N VAL A 2 -51.97 -27.04 21.42
CA VAL A 2 -51.08 -26.58 22.52
C VAL A 2 -49.66 -27.20 22.44
N VAL A 3 -49.57 -28.48 22.07
CA VAL A 3 -48.30 -29.20 21.94
C VAL A 3 -47.45 -28.68 20.77
N ASP A 4 -48.09 -28.30 19.66
CA ASP A 4 -47.41 -27.75 18.48
C ASP A 4 -46.80 -26.37 18.75
N TRP A 5 -47.49 -25.55 19.55
CA TRP A 5 -46.99 -24.25 19.98
C TRP A 5 -45.80 -24.38 20.93
N ALA A 6 -45.89 -25.28 21.93
CA ALA A 6 -44.78 -25.54 22.85
C ALA A 6 -43.53 -26.07 22.12
N LEU A 7 -43.69 -26.95 21.11
CA LEU A 7 -42.58 -27.45 20.30
C LEU A 7 -41.96 -26.36 19.40
N ALA A 8 -42.77 -25.43 18.89
CA ALA A 8 -42.28 -24.30 18.11
C ALA A 8 -41.47 -23.31 18.98
N GLU A 9 -41.95 -23.03 20.20
CA GLU A 9 -41.26 -22.17 21.18
C GLU A 9 -39.88 -22.72 21.54
N ILE A 10 -39.80 -24.02 21.85
CA ILE A 10 -38.54 -24.71 22.15
C ILE A 10 -37.56 -24.64 20.96
N ARG A 11 -38.05 -24.86 19.73
CA ARG A 11 -37.20 -24.75 18.53
C ARG A 11 -36.69 -23.33 18.33
N ASN A 12 -37.52 -22.31 18.52
CA ASN A 12 -37.13 -20.91 18.41
C ASN A 12 -36.02 -20.56 19.41
N MET A 13 -36.16 -20.97 20.67
CA MET A 13 -35.10 -20.81 21.67
C MET A 13 -33.77 -21.44 21.23
N PHE A 14 -33.79 -22.66 20.70
CA PHE A 14 -32.57 -23.30 20.19
C PHE A 14 -31.98 -22.58 18.97
N TYR A 15 -32.82 -22.00 18.10
CA TYR A 15 -32.34 -21.20 16.98
C TYR A 15 -31.72 -19.88 17.45
N GLU A 16 -32.31 -19.23 18.44
CA GLU A 16 -31.81 -18.00 19.06
C GLU A 16 -30.47 -18.24 19.76
N GLU A 17 -30.39 -19.26 20.64
CA GLU A 17 -29.15 -19.62 21.32
C GLU A 17 -28.01 -19.93 20.33
N LYS A 18 -28.32 -20.66 19.26
CA LYS A 18 -27.36 -20.95 18.19
C LYS A 18 -26.95 -19.70 17.40
N ALA A 19 -27.87 -18.77 17.20
CA ALA A 19 -27.59 -17.51 16.53
C ALA A 19 -26.70 -16.60 17.40
N GLU A 20 -26.97 -16.52 18.70
CA GLU A 20 -26.18 -15.77 19.68
C GLU A 20 -24.76 -16.30 19.77
N LYS A 21 -24.60 -17.62 19.88
CA LYS A 21 -23.28 -18.26 19.91
C LYS A 21 -22.46 -17.92 18.65
N ARG A 22 -23.08 -18.01 17.47
CA ARG A 22 -22.44 -17.64 16.21
C ARG A 22 -22.10 -16.16 16.13
N ALA A 23 -22.95 -15.29 16.67
CA ALA A 23 -22.70 -13.86 16.71
C ALA A 23 -21.49 -13.52 17.61
N LEU A 24 -21.38 -14.19 18.76
CA LEU A 24 -20.25 -14.04 19.67
C LEU A 24 -18.93 -14.52 19.04
N GLU A 25 -18.93 -15.72 18.46
CA GLU A 25 -17.78 -16.27 17.72
C GLU A 25 -17.35 -15.31 16.60
N ARG A 26 -18.33 -14.74 15.89
CA ARG A 26 -18.06 -13.76 14.83
C ARG A 26 -17.45 -12.47 15.37
N GLN A 27 -17.95 -11.98 16.50
CA GLN A 27 -17.45 -10.76 17.13
C GLN A 27 -16.00 -10.94 17.59
N GLN A 28 -15.69 -12.07 18.24
CA GLN A 28 -14.32 -12.42 18.65
C GLN A 28 -13.39 -12.51 17.45
N PHE A 29 -13.80 -13.21 16.39
CA PHE A 29 -13.01 -13.31 15.17
C PHE A 29 -12.74 -11.94 14.52
N GLU A 30 -13.73 -11.05 14.49
CA GLU A 30 -13.54 -9.70 13.96
C GLU A 30 -12.58 -8.87 14.82
N ALA A 31 -12.60 -9.06 16.16
CA ALA A 31 -11.66 -8.41 17.07
C ALA A 31 -10.21 -8.85 16.81
N ASP A 32 -9.97 -10.15 16.64
CA ASP A 32 -8.64 -10.70 16.34
C ASP A 32 -8.06 -10.15 15.01
N VAL A 33 -8.93 -10.01 14.00
CA VAL A 33 -8.56 -9.39 12.72
C VAL A 33 -8.14 -7.94 12.95
N VAL A 34 -8.95 -7.17 13.68
CA VAL A 34 -8.70 -5.75 13.96
C VAL A 34 -7.40 -5.57 14.74
N GLU A 35 -7.17 -6.37 15.77
CA GLU A 35 -5.96 -6.33 16.59
C GLU A 35 -4.71 -6.52 15.75
N LYS A 36 -4.64 -7.62 14.97
CA LYS A 36 -3.48 -7.94 14.12
C LYS A 36 -3.21 -6.86 13.08
N VAL A 37 -4.26 -6.30 12.48
CA VAL A 37 -4.12 -5.23 11.49
C VAL A 37 -3.64 -3.93 12.13
N ARG A 38 -4.15 -3.58 13.32
CA ARG A 38 -3.69 -2.40 14.08
C ARG A 38 -2.24 -2.55 14.55
N ALA A 39 -1.81 -3.77 14.85
CA ALA A 39 -0.42 -4.11 15.12
C ALA A 39 0.50 -4.02 13.88
N GLY A 40 -0.04 -3.64 12.71
CA GLY A 40 0.74 -3.39 11.50
C GLY A 40 0.91 -4.60 10.59
N MET A 41 0.27 -5.74 10.88
CA MET A 41 0.29 -6.87 9.95
C MET A 41 -0.41 -6.52 8.63
N SER A 42 0.20 -6.93 7.51
CA SER A 42 -0.46 -6.82 6.21
C SER A 42 -1.69 -7.72 6.13
N TYR A 43 -2.70 -7.33 5.35
CA TYR A 43 -3.93 -8.13 5.20
C TYR A 43 -3.65 -9.57 4.72
N THR A 44 -2.61 -9.77 3.91
CA THR A 44 -2.16 -11.09 3.45
C THR A 44 -1.53 -11.90 4.57
N ALA A 45 -0.74 -11.27 5.45
CA ALA A 45 -0.16 -11.94 6.61
C ALA A 45 -1.24 -12.29 7.64
N THR A 46 -2.16 -11.36 7.93
CA THR A 46 -3.31 -11.59 8.81
C THR A 46 -4.20 -12.72 8.28
N ALA A 47 -4.48 -12.73 6.97
CA ALA A 47 -5.26 -13.77 6.32
C ALA A 47 -4.62 -15.15 6.47
N LYS A 48 -3.30 -15.25 6.23
CA LYS A 48 -2.55 -16.49 6.42
C LYS A 48 -2.56 -16.95 7.89
N ALA A 49 -2.39 -16.03 8.83
CA ALA A 49 -2.37 -16.33 10.26
C ALA A 49 -3.74 -16.82 10.78
N LEU A 50 -4.83 -16.33 10.20
CA LEU A 50 -6.20 -16.64 10.64
C LEU A 50 -6.90 -17.67 9.75
N GLY A 51 -6.22 -18.23 8.74
CA GLY A 51 -6.80 -19.24 7.85
C GLY A 51 -7.95 -18.74 6.98
N VAL A 52 -7.98 -17.44 6.65
CA VAL A 52 -9.06 -16.83 5.85
C VAL A 52 -8.53 -16.18 4.58
N SER A 53 -9.45 -15.76 3.69
CA SER A 53 -9.07 -15.00 2.50
C SER A 53 -8.67 -13.56 2.85
N PRO A 54 -7.73 -12.94 2.09
CA PRO A 54 -7.41 -11.52 2.23
C PRO A 54 -8.61 -10.58 2.02
N SER A 55 -9.62 -11.02 1.26
CA SER A 55 -10.85 -10.24 1.05
C SER A 55 -11.71 -10.17 2.30
N THR A 56 -11.76 -11.23 3.11
CA THR A 56 -12.45 -11.22 4.42
C THR A 56 -11.79 -10.23 5.38
N VAL A 57 -10.45 -10.26 5.49
CA VAL A 57 -9.70 -9.30 6.30
C VAL A 57 -9.97 -7.86 5.85
N SER A 58 -9.97 -7.61 4.54
CA SER A 58 -10.26 -6.29 3.97
C SER A 58 -11.67 -5.80 4.31
N LYS A 59 -12.68 -6.66 4.22
CA LYS A 59 -14.07 -6.31 4.58
C LYS A 59 -14.20 -5.94 6.06
N ILE A 60 -13.61 -6.75 6.95
CA ILE A 60 -13.64 -6.50 8.40
C ILE A 60 -12.87 -5.22 8.74
N ALA A 61 -11.67 -5.03 8.20
CA ALA A 61 -10.88 -3.82 8.42
C ALA A 61 -11.64 -2.55 7.99
N LYS A 62 -12.31 -2.58 6.82
CA LYS A 62 -13.16 -1.47 6.35
C LYS A 62 -14.35 -1.21 7.26
N LYS A 63 -15.04 -2.27 7.72
CA LYS A 63 -16.16 -2.17 8.68
C LYS A 63 -15.73 -1.43 9.95
N HIS A 64 -14.50 -1.67 10.42
CA HIS A 64 -13.92 -1.03 11.60
C HIS A 64 -13.14 0.27 11.31
N GLY A 65 -13.32 0.85 10.12
CA GLY A 65 -12.72 2.14 9.75
C GLY A 65 -11.19 2.11 9.55
N ILE A 66 -10.58 0.92 9.53
CA ILE A 66 -9.13 0.78 9.37
C ILE A 66 -8.78 0.97 7.89
N LYS A 67 -8.10 2.08 7.60
CA LYS A 67 -7.54 2.32 6.26
C LYS A 67 -6.38 1.36 6.02
N SER A 68 -6.35 0.76 4.83
CA SER A 68 -5.25 -0.13 4.45
C SER A 68 -3.94 0.65 4.39
N THR A 69 -2.97 0.25 5.20
CA THR A 69 -1.60 0.78 5.18
C THR A 69 -0.90 0.55 3.84
N ARG A 70 -1.36 -0.42 3.04
CA ARG A 70 -0.80 -0.74 1.71
C ARG A 70 -0.85 0.45 0.73
N ASN A 71 -1.72 1.43 0.96
CA ASN A 71 -1.91 2.55 0.04
C ASN A 71 -1.08 3.79 0.40
N THR A 72 -0.44 3.83 1.56
CA THR A 72 0.48 4.93 1.85
C THR A 72 1.79 4.61 1.14
N THR A 73 2.05 5.33 0.06
CA THR A 73 3.36 5.30 -0.59
C THR A 73 4.38 5.75 0.46
N ASP A 74 5.23 4.82 0.90
CA ASP A 74 6.33 5.12 1.81
C ASP A 74 7.41 5.88 1.04
N VAL A 75 7.23 7.20 0.97
CA VAL A 75 8.08 8.09 0.16
C VAL A 75 9.50 8.10 0.71
N ALA A 76 9.67 8.07 2.02
CA ALA A 76 10.98 8.00 2.67
C ALA A 76 11.73 6.73 2.22
N ARG A 77 11.09 5.56 2.31
CA ARG A 77 11.71 4.31 1.82
C ARG A 77 11.98 4.31 0.32
N ILE A 78 11.14 4.97 -0.48
CA ILE A 78 11.40 5.15 -1.91
C ILE A 78 12.69 5.93 -2.12
N VAL A 79 12.82 7.09 -1.47
CA VAL A 79 13.99 7.98 -1.57
C VAL A 79 15.24 7.27 -1.12
N GLU A 80 15.23 6.68 0.08
CA GLU A 80 16.39 5.97 0.63
C GLU A 80 16.86 4.85 -0.30
N ARG A 81 15.93 4.04 -0.82
CA ARG A 81 16.28 2.99 -1.76
C ARG A 81 16.96 3.52 -3.04
N ARG A 82 16.59 4.72 -3.53
CA ARG A 82 17.25 5.33 -4.70
C ARG A 82 18.60 5.95 -4.33
N ARG A 83 18.71 6.57 -3.15
CA ARG A 83 19.98 7.09 -2.63
C ARG A 83 21.01 5.96 -2.47
N THR A 84 20.61 4.82 -1.91
CA THR A 84 21.47 3.63 -1.80
C THR A 84 21.96 3.16 -3.18
N ALA A 85 21.06 3.07 -4.16
CA ALA A 85 21.44 2.66 -5.52
C ALA A 85 22.49 3.60 -6.13
N LEU A 86 22.28 4.93 -5.99
CA LEU A 86 23.25 5.92 -6.46
C LEU A 86 24.58 5.83 -5.73
N SER A 87 24.57 5.67 -4.40
CA SER A 87 25.79 5.51 -3.62
C SER A 87 26.64 4.33 -4.09
N LEU A 88 26.00 3.19 -4.39
CA LEU A 88 26.68 2.00 -4.94
C LEU A 88 27.25 2.28 -6.33
N GLN A 89 26.51 3.00 -7.18
CA GLN A 89 27.01 3.39 -8.51
C GLN A 89 28.20 4.37 -8.39
N THR A 90 28.16 5.32 -7.46
CA THR A 90 29.25 6.28 -7.23
C THR A 90 30.49 5.60 -6.66
N SER A 91 30.36 4.48 -5.94
CA SER A 91 31.52 3.66 -5.53
C SER A 91 32.14 2.83 -6.67
N GLY A 92 31.69 3.02 -7.92
CA GLY A 92 32.26 2.39 -9.10
C GLY A 92 31.56 1.11 -9.55
N MET A 93 30.47 0.70 -8.91
CA MET A 93 29.73 -0.49 -9.33
C MET A 93 28.98 -0.25 -10.64
N SER A 94 29.02 -1.24 -11.52
CA SER A 94 28.19 -1.32 -12.72
C SER A 94 26.71 -1.51 -12.37
N VAL A 95 25.83 -1.28 -13.35
CA VAL A 95 24.37 -1.45 -13.16
C VAL A 95 24.00 -2.89 -12.77
N ALA A 96 24.73 -3.88 -13.28
CA ALA A 96 24.52 -5.28 -12.94
C ALA A 96 24.88 -5.56 -11.48
N GLU A 97 26.06 -5.11 -11.04
CA GLU A 97 26.53 -5.26 -9.66
C GLU A 97 25.64 -4.52 -8.66
N VAL A 98 25.14 -3.31 -9.01
CA VAL A 98 24.13 -2.61 -8.20
C VAL A 98 22.85 -3.44 -8.08
N GLY A 99 22.43 -4.11 -9.16
CA GLY A 99 21.28 -5.00 -9.14
C GLY A 99 21.48 -6.18 -8.19
N GLU A 100 22.62 -6.85 -8.29
CA GLU A 100 22.99 -7.96 -7.42
C GLU A 100 23.04 -7.53 -5.94
N ALA A 101 23.74 -6.42 -5.63
CA ALA A 101 23.83 -5.89 -4.28
C ALA A 101 22.47 -5.49 -3.69
N MET A 102 21.53 -5.04 -4.52
CA MET A 102 20.18 -4.65 -4.11
C MET A 102 19.14 -5.79 -4.20
N GLY A 103 19.53 -7.00 -4.62
CA GLY A 103 18.64 -8.14 -4.80
C GLY A 103 17.58 -7.93 -5.88
N VAL A 104 17.92 -7.26 -6.99
CA VAL A 104 17.02 -6.98 -8.12
C VAL A 104 17.70 -7.24 -9.47
N SER A 105 16.91 -7.42 -10.53
CA SER A 105 17.46 -7.56 -11.88
C SER A 105 18.19 -6.29 -12.35
N ALA A 106 19.17 -6.43 -13.24
CA ALA A 106 19.89 -5.29 -13.84
C ALA A 106 18.94 -4.24 -14.44
N ARG A 107 17.87 -4.68 -15.13
CA ARG A 107 16.81 -3.78 -15.65
C ARG A 107 16.08 -3.00 -14.54
N SER A 108 15.88 -3.62 -13.38
CA SER A 108 15.27 -2.96 -12.23
C SER A 108 16.25 -1.99 -11.56
N ALA A 109 17.53 -2.34 -11.50
CA ALA A 109 18.60 -1.47 -11.02
C ALA A 109 18.75 -0.22 -11.91
N GLU A 110 18.74 -0.39 -13.24
CA GLU A 110 18.75 0.72 -14.20
C GLU A 110 17.61 1.71 -13.94
N LYS A 111 16.40 1.19 -13.70
CA LYS A 111 15.23 2.00 -13.35
C LYS A 111 15.39 2.71 -11.99
N LEU A 112 15.93 2.03 -10.97
CA LEU A 112 16.20 2.63 -9.66
C LEU A 112 17.21 3.78 -9.79
N LEU A 113 18.29 3.57 -10.53
CA LEU A 113 19.33 4.57 -10.78
C LEU A 113 18.78 5.75 -11.58
N GLY A 114 17.96 5.51 -12.61
CA GLY A 114 17.28 6.55 -13.37
C GLY A 114 16.29 7.37 -12.54
N ASP A 115 15.52 6.71 -11.65
CA ASP A 115 14.70 7.39 -10.65
C ASP A 115 15.57 8.21 -9.68
N GLY A 116 16.68 7.65 -9.21
CA GLY A 116 17.58 8.32 -8.28
C GLY A 116 18.21 9.57 -8.86
N ARG A 117 18.77 9.49 -10.08
CA ARG A 117 19.34 10.67 -10.76
C ARG A 117 18.30 11.76 -10.97
N PHE A 118 17.07 11.38 -11.34
CA PHE A 118 15.98 12.34 -11.45
C PHE A 118 15.67 13.03 -10.12
N TYR A 119 15.64 12.29 -9.00
CA TYR A 119 15.37 12.89 -7.70
C TYR A 119 16.52 13.75 -7.18
N ALA A 120 17.77 13.43 -7.53
CA ALA A 120 18.95 14.21 -7.18
C ALA A 120 18.99 15.55 -7.96
N SER A 121 18.71 15.51 -9.26
CA SER A 121 18.73 16.69 -10.14
C SER A 121 17.51 16.72 -11.08
N PRO A 122 16.31 17.10 -10.60
CA PRO A 122 15.09 17.06 -11.42
C PRO A 122 15.14 17.96 -12.66
N ARG A 123 15.92 19.05 -12.60
CA ARG A 123 16.07 20.04 -13.69
C ARG A 123 16.75 19.45 -14.93
N ASP A 124 17.55 18.41 -14.76
CA ASP A 124 18.24 17.72 -15.87
C ASP A 124 17.27 16.84 -16.68
N TYR A 125 16.03 16.67 -16.21
CA TYR A 125 14.99 15.85 -16.83
C TYR A 125 13.71 16.68 -17.08
N PRO A 126 13.76 17.71 -17.95
CA PRO A 126 12.69 18.70 -18.08
C PRO A 126 11.32 18.10 -18.42
N GLU A 127 11.25 17.10 -19.31
CA GLU A 127 9.98 16.47 -19.67
C GLU A 127 9.34 15.70 -18.50
N ARG A 128 10.17 14.99 -17.72
CA ARG A 128 9.70 14.25 -16.54
C ARG A 128 9.27 15.20 -15.43
N LEU A 129 10.03 16.28 -15.22
CA LEU A 129 9.69 17.33 -14.27
C LEU A 129 8.37 18.00 -14.63
N ARG A 130 8.15 18.37 -15.90
CA ARG A 130 6.87 18.94 -16.37
C ARG A 130 5.69 18.03 -16.10
N LEU A 131 5.83 16.70 -16.29
CA LEU A 131 4.76 15.75 -15.97
C LEU A 131 4.44 15.74 -14.47
N ALA A 132 5.46 15.77 -13.61
CA ALA A 132 5.28 15.84 -12.16
C ALA A 132 4.64 17.17 -11.71
N GLU A 133 5.00 18.29 -12.34
CA GLU A 133 4.40 19.60 -12.08
C GLU A 133 2.95 19.68 -12.55
N ARG A 134 2.64 19.17 -13.74
CA ARG A 134 1.25 19.08 -14.23
C ARG A 134 0.41 18.18 -13.35
N GLN A 135 0.97 17.09 -12.85
CA GLN A 135 0.30 16.23 -11.88
C GLN A 135 0.06 16.94 -10.55
N PHE A 136 1.02 17.74 -10.07
CA PHE A 136 0.87 18.54 -8.85
C PHE A 136 -0.26 19.57 -8.97
N ARG A 137 -0.43 20.17 -10.16
CA ARG A 137 -1.52 21.12 -10.46
C ARG A 137 -2.84 20.45 -10.85
N GLU A 138 -2.92 19.11 -10.78
CA GLU A 138 -4.08 18.32 -11.20
C GLU A 138 -4.46 18.47 -12.69
N GLN A 139 -3.53 18.96 -13.52
CA GLN A 139 -3.70 19.25 -14.95
C GLN A 139 -3.29 18.08 -15.87
N LEU A 140 -2.98 16.91 -15.30
CA LEU A 140 -2.54 15.73 -16.06
C LEU A 140 -3.71 14.89 -16.59
N ALA A 141 -4.90 15.02 -16.01
CA ALA A 141 -6.07 14.21 -16.37
C ALA A 141 -6.71 14.62 -17.71
N SER A 142 -6.54 15.88 -18.12
CA SER A 142 -7.23 16.50 -19.26
C SER A 142 -6.57 16.29 -20.63
N ASP A 143 -5.33 15.81 -20.69
CA ASP A 143 -4.51 15.97 -21.90
C ASP A 143 -4.69 14.88 -22.97
N GLY A 144 -5.25 13.72 -22.64
CA GLY A 144 -5.42 12.57 -23.55
C GLY A 144 -4.14 11.94 -24.12
N LYS A 145 -3.02 12.68 -24.17
CA LYS A 145 -1.72 12.35 -24.76
C LYS A 145 -0.78 11.61 -23.81
N VAL A 146 -1.08 11.60 -22.51
CA VAL A 146 -0.22 11.01 -21.47
C VAL A 146 -0.69 9.59 -21.17
N SER A 147 0.21 8.61 -21.33
CA SER A 147 -0.09 7.21 -21.03
C SER A 147 -0.36 6.97 -19.54
N GLU A 148 -1.15 5.93 -19.20
CA GLU A 148 -1.40 5.54 -17.81
C GLU A 148 -0.10 5.24 -17.04
N ARG A 149 0.92 4.71 -17.72
CA ARG A 149 2.26 4.50 -17.14
C ARG A 149 2.91 5.82 -16.72
N GLN A 150 2.86 6.84 -17.58
CA GLN A 150 3.38 8.17 -17.27
C GLN A 150 2.58 8.84 -16.15
N LYS A 151 1.25 8.70 -16.13
CA LYS A 151 0.41 9.21 -15.02
C LYS A 151 0.80 8.58 -13.69
N ARG A 152 1.00 7.25 -13.65
CA ARG A 152 1.48 6.55 -12.45
C ARG A 152 2.88 6.99 -12.03
N GLN A 153 3.76 7.29 -12.98
CA GLN A 153 5.10 7.81 -12.70
C GLN A 153 5.02 9.23 -12.13
N ALA A 154 4.27 10.12 -12.78
CA ALA A 154 4.08 11.50 -12.35
C ALA A 154 3.52 11.58 -10.92
N ARG A 155 2.50 10.78 -10.57
CA ARG A 155 1.97 10.72 -9.19
C ARG A 155 3.04 10.40 -8.15
N ARG A 156 3.93 9.45 -8.46
CA ARG A 156 5.04 9.06 -7.58
C ARG A 156 6.08 10.18 -7.50
N ASP A 157 6.47 10.72 -8.65
CA ASP A 157 7.47 11.77 -8.76
C ASP A 157 7.02 13.03 -8.00
N THR A 158 5.76 13.44 -8.15
CA THR A 158 5.17 14.55 -7.39
C THR A 158 5.26 14.32 -5.89
N ALA A 159 4.92 13.11 -5.40
CA ALA A 159 4.99 12.79 -3.98
C ALA A 159 6.43 12.82 -3.45
N VAL A 160 7.38 12.28 -4.21
CA VAL A 160 8.81 12.28 -3.86
C VAL A 160 9.39 13.67 -3.85
N LEU A 161 9.15 14.49 -4.89
CA LEU A 161 9.65 15.85 -4.96
C LEU A 161 9.07 16.73 -3.85
N ALA A 162 7.78 16.56 -3.53
CA ALA A 162 7.17 17.27 -2.41
C ALA A 162 7.78 16.88 -1.05
N TYR A 163 8.14 15.61 -0.87
CA TYR A 163 8.84 15.12 0.32
C TYR A 163 10.26 15.67 0.42
N LEU A 164 11.05 15.59 -0.66
CA LEU A 164 12.42 16.10 -0.70
C LEU A 164 12.49 17.61 -0.45
N ARG A 165 11.50 18.37 -0.93
CA ARG A 165 11.39 19.81 -0.65
C ARG A 165 11.15 20.10 0.84
N LYS A 166 10.52 19.19 1.58
CA LYS A 166 10.32 19.32 3.04
C LYS A 166 11.56 18.90 3.84
N GLU A 167 12.35 17.95 3.33
CA GLU A 167 13.61 17.52 3.97
C GLU A 167 14.70 18.58 3.91
N GLN A 168 14.73 19.43 2.88
CA GLN A 168 15.70 20.51 2.78
C GLN A 168 15.23 21.72 3.61
N PRO A 169 15.90 22.08 4.73
CA PRO A 169 15.62 23.35 5.39
C PRO A 169 15.89 24.48 4.40
N GLN A 170 14.97 25.44 4.32
CA GLN A 170 15.19 26.68 3.59
C GLN A 170 16.30 27.46 4.33
N ASN A 171 17.54 27.28 3.88
CA ASN A 171 18.63 28.22 4.15
C ASN A 171 18.55 29.37 3.14
#